data_AF-A0A1E3A8Z7-F1
#
_entry.id   AF-A0A1E3A8Z7-F1
#
_cell.length_a   1.000
_cell.length_b   1.000
_cell.length_c   1.000
_cell.angle_alpha   90.00
_cell.angle_beta   90.00
_cell.angle_gamma   90.00
#
_symmetry.space_group_name_H-M   'P 1'
#
loop_
_entity.id
_entity.type
_entity.pdbx_description
1 polymer ?
#
loop_
_entity_poly.entity_id
_entity_poly.type
_entity_poly.pdbx_seq_one_letter_code
_entity_poly.pdbx_strand_id
1 'polypeptide(L)'
;MLQKENFRLENIQRLQKNYKKDPALLERVVYAFGLLEALCLTGLPFVFKGGTCLMLLLKHPMRLSTDIDIIVQPGTDIEAYIRKAAEIFPFQSCEEQVRVGKNNITKRHF
;
A
#
# COMPACT_ATOMS: atom_id res chain seq x y z
N MET A 1 12.89 3.71 5.88
CA MET A 1 11.59 3.60 6.55
C MET A 1 10.85 4.91 6.51
N LEU A 2 9.55 4.83 6.26
CA LEU A 2 8.64 5.94 6.52
C LEU A 2 8.61 6.21 8.02
N GLN A 3 8.70 7.48 8.36
CA GLN A 3 8.64 7.98 9.73
C GLN A 3 7.21 8.45 10.03
N LYS A 4 6.88 8.59 11.31
CA LYS A 4 5.55 9.08 11.73
C LYS A 4 5.23 10.45 11.12
N GLU A 5 6.25 11.27 10.93
CA GLU A 5 6.21 12.60 10.32
C GLU A 5 5.71 12.56 8.88
N ASN A 6 5.92 11.45 8.15
CA ASN A 6 5.44 11.31 6.78
C ASN A 6 3.91 11.28 6.69
N PHE A 7 3.22 10.83 7.73
CA PHE A 7 1.76 10.69 7.78
C PHE A 7 1.06 11.93 8.34
N ARG A 8 1.81 12.98 8.71
CA ARG A 8 1.23 14.21 9.27
C ARG A 8 0.76 15.15 8.17
N LEU A 9 -0.24 15.97 8.49
CA LEU A 9 -0.84 16.95 7.59
C LEU A 9 0.21 17.91 7.00
N GLU A 10 1.21 18.33 7.77
CA GLU A 10 2.26 19.23 7.30
C GLU A 10 3.07 18.60 6.15
N ASN A 11 3.33 17.30 6.23
CA ASN A 11 4.01 16.59 5.15
C ASN A 11 3.13 16.47 3.91
N ILE A 12 1.84 16.16 4.06
CA ILE A 12 0.90 16.09 2.92
C ILE A 12 0.78 17.46 2.23
N GLN A 13 0.67 18.55 3.00
CA GLN A 13 0.67 19.91 2.46
C GLN A 13 1.99 20.27 1.77
N ARG A 14 3.14 19.83 2.31
CA ARG A 14 4.44 19.97 1.65
C ARG A 14 4.48 19.23 0.31
N LEU A 15 4.00 17.99 0.26
CA LEU A 15 3.88 17.20 -0.97
C LEU A 15 2.94 17.89 -1.98
N GLN A 16 1.80 18.41 -1.51
CA GLN A 16 0.85 19.15 -2.35
C GLN A 16 1.51 20.37 -3.01
N LYS A 17 2.27 21.17 -2.25
CA LYS A 17 3.01 22.33 -2.77
C LYS A 17 4.04 21.92 -3.83
N ASN A 18 4.76 20.83 -3.60
CA ASN A 18 5.82 20.36 -4.49
C ASN A 18 5.29 19.76 -5.80
N TYR A 19 4.25 18.93 -5.70
CA TYR A 19 3.76 18.12 -6.83
C TYR A 19 2.49 18.67 -7.47
N LYS A 20 1.83 19.64 -6.84
CA LYS A 20 0.56 20.25 -7.31
C LYS A 20 -0.49 19.19 -7.62
N LYS A 21 -0.59 18.17 -6.77
CA LYS A 21 -1.57 17.08 -6.85
C LYS A 21 -2.59 17.19 -5.73
N ASP A 22 -3.70 16.49 -5.90
CA ASP A 22 -4.74 16.39 -4.89
C ASP A 22 -4.15 15.85 -3.56
N PRO A 23 -4.36 16.55 -2.43
CA PRO A 23 -3.77 16.17 -1.15
C PRO A 23 -4.29 14.82 -0.64
N ALA A 24 -5.56 14.46 -0.90
CA ALA A 24 -6.12 13.17 -0.52
C ALA A 24 -5.48 12.03 -1.32
N LEU A 25 -5.20 12.25 -2.62
CA LEU A 25 -4.45 11.26 -3.41
C LEU A 25 -3.01 11.10 -2.90
N LEU A 26 -2.35 12.19 -2.54
CA LEU A 26 -0.98 12.15 -1.99
C LEU A 26 -0.95 11.43 -0.64
N GLU A 27 -1.92 11.70 0.23
CA GLU A 27 -2.08 10.98 1.49
C GLU A 27 -2.24 9.48 1.24
N ARG A 28 -3.15 9.07 0.36
CA ARG A 28 -3.35 7.64 0.03
C ARG A 28 -2.09 6.97 -0.50
N VAL A 29 -1.27 7.67 -1.31
CA VAL A 29 0.03 7.16 -1.78
C VAL A 29 0.99 6.92 -0.60
N VAL A 30 1.05 7.85 0.37
CA VAL A 30 1.87 7.69 1.57
C VAL A 30 1.44 6.44 2.35
N TYR A 31 0.13 6.26 2.55
CA TYR A 31 -0.40 5.06 3.21
C TYR A 31 -0.16 3.78 2.41
N ALA A 32 -0.23 3.80 1.08
CA ALA A 32 0.07 2.65 0.24
C ALA A 32 1.52 2.17 0.42
N PHE A 33 2.48 3.09 0.42
CA PHE A 33 3.88 2.76 0.70
C PHE A 33 4.11 2.39 2.17
N GLY A 34 3.37 2.99 3.10
CA GLY A 34 3.35 2.57 4.50
C GLY A 34 2.92 1.12 4.67
N LEU A 35 1.89 0.69 3.92
CA LEU A 35 1.39 -0.68 3.97
C LEU A 35 2.39 -1.65 3.35
N LEU A 36 3.00 -1.27 2.22
CA LEU A 36 4.06 -2.05 1.59
C LEU A 36 5.21 -2.30 2.57
N GLU A 37 5.65 -1.25 3.27
CA GLU A 37 6.70 -1.35 4.28
C GLU A 37 6.28 -2.22 5.47
N ALA A 38 5.08 -2.02 6.01
CA ALA A 38 4.57 -2.84 7.10
C ALA A 38 4.56 -4.33 6.72
N LEU A 39 4.07 -4.68 5.52
CA LEU A 39 4.09 -6.05 5.02
C LEU A 39 5.52 -6.60 4.87
N CYS A 40 6.48 -5.80 4.37
CA CYS A 40 7.89 -6.20 4.35
C CYS A 40 8.42 -6.51 5.75
N LEU A 41 8.06 -5.71 6.76
CA LEU A 41 8.48 -5.89 8.15
C LEU A 41 7.87 -7.13 8.81
N THR A 42 6.70 -7.58 8.37
CA THR A 42 6.12 -8.85 8.83
C THR A 42 6.85 -10.09 8.30
N GLY A 43 7.72 -9.91 7.30
CA GLY A 43 8.42 -11.00 6.61
C GLY A 43 7.56 -11.76 5.59
N LEU A 44 6.44 -11.18 5.14
CA LEU A 44 5.61 -11.79 4.09
C LEU A 44 6.44 -12.01 2.81
N PRO A 45 6.54 -13.24 2.29
CA PRO A 45 7.15 -13.47 0.98
C PRO A 45 6.15 -13.08 -0.13
N PHE A 46 6.42 -11.97 -0.82
CA PHE A 46 5.56 -11.51 -1.92
C PHE A 46 6.35 -10.87 -3.07
N VAL A 47 5.73 -10.82 -4.24
CA VAL A 47 6.17 -10.01 -5.39
C VAL A 47 5.33 -8.75 -5.45
N PHE A 48 5.98 -7.58 -5.36
CA PHE A 48 5.31 -6.30 -5.54
C PHE A 48 5.09 -6.01 -7.03
N LYS A 49 3.84 -5.71 -7.42
CA LYS A 49 3.45 -5.45 -8.80
C LYS A 49 2.48 -4.28 -8.91
N GLY A 50 1.92 -4.09 -10.11
CA GLY A 50 0.83 -3.13 -10.34
C GLY A 50 1.31 -1.71 -10.63
N GLY A 51 0.39 -0.75 -10.53
CA GLY A 51 0.68 0.65 -10.85
C GLY A 51 1.63 1.32 -9.85
N THR A 52 1.54 0.93 -8.59
CA THR A 52 2.31 1.58 -7.50
C THR A 52 3.77 1.17 -7.52
N CYS A 53 4.12 -0.04 -7.98
CA CYS A 53 5.53 -0.40 -8.15
C CYS A 53 6.22 0.43 -9.24
N LEU A 54 5.50 0.85 -10.28
CA LEU A 54 6.04 1.73 -11.31
C LEU A 54 6.42 3.11 -10.75
N MET A 55 5.79 3.56 -9.67
CA MET A 55 6.18 4.82 -9.00
C MET A 55 7.57 4.74 -8.34
N LEU A 56 8.05 3.54 -8.02
CA LEU A 56 9.41 3.32 -7.51
C LEU A 56 10.43 3.13 -8.64
N LEU A 57 10.00 2.57 -9.78
CA LEU A 57 10.87 2.23 -10.90
C LEU A 57 11.08 3.40 -11.88
N LEU A 58 10.09 4.29 -12.02
CA LEU A 58 10.13 5.38 -12.98
C LEU A 58 10.66 6.66 -12.32
N LYS A 59 11.64 7.31 -12.98
CA LYS A 59 12.15 8.63 -12.56
C LYS A 59 11.04 9.70 -12.50
N HIS A 60 10.07 9.60 -13.41
CA HIS A 60 8.94 10.53 -13.52
C HIS A 60 7.64 9.74 -13.72
N PRO A 61 6.96 9.30 -12.65
CA PRO A 61 5.69 8.60 -12.78
C PRO A 61 4.61 9.53 -13.37
N MET A 62 3.92 9.03 -14.40
CA MET A 62 2.89 9.79 -15.13
C MET A 62 1.60 10.00 -14.31
N ARG A 63 1.34 9.13 -13.33
CA ARG A 63 0.16 9.18 -12.45
C ARG A 63 0.51 8.72 -11.03
N LEU A 64 -0.29 9.15 -10.06
CA LEU A 64 -0.30 8.57 -8.72
C LEU A 64 -1.10 7.26 -8.73
N SER A 65 -0.70 6.33 -7.87
CA SER A 65 -1.36 5.04 -7.66
C SER A 65 -1.48 4.82 -6.15
N THR A 66 -2.69 4.54 -5.67
CA THR A 66 -3.07 4.66 -4.25
C THR A 66 -3.17 3.33 -3.51
N ASP A 67 -3.05 2.22 -4.24
CA ASP A 67 -3.28 0.87 -3.72
C ASP A 67 -2.03 0.03 -4.01
N ILE A 68 -1.72 -0.99 -3.21
CA ILE A 68 -0.64 -1.93 -3.54
C ILE A 68 -1.20 -3.21 -4.13
N ASP A 69 -0.53 -3.73 -5.16
CA ASP A 69 -0.82 -5.06 -5.70
C ASP A 69 0.36 -5.98 -5.36
N ILE A 70 0.07 -7.12 -4.72
CA ILE A 70 1.08 -8.13 -4.42
C ILE A 70 0.65 -9.49 -4.95
N ILE A 71 1.63 -10.34 -5.26
CA ILE A 71 1.44 -11.76 -5.54
C ILE A 71 2.13 -12.54 -4.42
N VAL A 72 1.42 -13.52 -3.86
CA VAL A 72 1.94 -14.46 -2.86
C VAL A 72 1.82 -15.89 -3.37
N GLN A 73 2.56 -16.81 -2.76
CA GLN A 73 2.42 -18.23 -3.10
C GLN A 73 1.03 -18.76 -2.71
N PRO A 74 0.42 -19.66 -3.51
CA PRO A 74 -0.80 -20.35 -3.11
C PRO A 74 -0.66 -21.01 -1.74
N GLY A 75 -1.69 -20.89 -0.90
CA GLY A 75 -1.67 -21.43 0.47
C GLY A 75 -0.99 -20.53 1.52
N THR A 76 -0.45 -19.37 1.14
CA THR A 76 0.06 -18.38 2.10
C THR A 76 -1.08 -17.89 3.00
N ASP A 77 -0.90 -17.99 4.33
CA ASP A 77 -1.80 -17.40 5.32
C ASP A 77 -1.64 -15.87 5.37
N ILE A 78 -2.20 -15.20 4.37
CA ILE A 78 -2.11 -13.75 4.22
C ILE A 78 -2.71 -12.99 5.40
N GLU A 79 -3.71 -13.55 6.08
CA GLU A 79 -4.38 -12.89 7.20
C GLU A 79 -3.46 -12.77 8.41
N ALA A 80 -2.63 -13.79 8.69
CA ALA A 80 -1.64 -13.70 9.76
C ALA A 80 -0.65 -12.55 9.53
N TYR A 81 -0.22 -12.32 8.29
CA TYR A 81 0.68 -11.21 7.95
C TYR A 81 -0.03 -9.87 7.98
N ILE A 82 -1.27 -9.79 7.49
CA ILE A 82 -2.07 -8.55 7.57
C ILE A 82 -2.35 -8.17 9.03
N ARG A 83 -2.67 -9.13 9.90
CA ARG A 83 -2.83 -8.88 11.34
C ARG A 83 -1.56 -8.31 11.97
N LYS A 84 -0.40 -8.90 11.67
CA LYS A 84 0.90 -8.37 12.11
C LYS A 84 1.18 -6.97 11.55
N ALA A 85 0.82 -6.70 10.30
CA ALA A 85 0.99 -5.39 9.69
C ALA A 85 0.08 -4.33 10.32
N ALA A 86 -1.13 -4.72 10.76
CA ALA A 86 -2.08 -3.85 11.43
C ALA A 86 -1.59 -3.37 12.82
N GLU A 87 -0.67 -4.11 13.45
CA GLU A 87 -0.02 -3.70 14.70
C GLU A 87 1.08 -2.64 14.48
N ILE A 88 1.45 -2.38 13.22
CA ILE A 88 2.45 -1.39 12.84
C ILE A 88 1.74 -0.06 12.51
N PHE A 89 2.18 1.02 13.15
CA PHE A 89 1.72 2.37 12.81
C PHE A 89 1.84 2.63 11.28
N PRO A 90 0.85 3.25 10.62
CA PRO A 90 -0.29 4.01 11.15
C PRO A 90 -1.63 3.24 11.17
N PHE A 91 -1.61 1.92 10.95
CA PHE A 91 -2.85 1.15 10.74
C PHE A 91 -3.62 0.96 12.05
N GLN A 92 -4.95 0.87 11.93
CA GLN A 92 -5.87 0.77 13.07
C GLN A 92 -6.79 -0.45 12.96
N SER A 93 -7.22 -0.79 11.74
CA SER A 93 -8.11 -1.91 11.46
C SER A 93 -7.86 -2.43 10.05
N CYS A 94 -8.39 -3.63 9.78
CA CYS A 94 -8.38 -4.26 8.47
C CYS A 94 -9.70 -5.01 8.27
N GLU A 95 -10.23 -4.97 7.05
CA GLU A 95 -11.44 -5.69 6.64
C GLU A 95 -11.22 -6.27 5.24
N GLU A 96 -11.60 -7.53 5.01
CA GLU A 96 -11.57 -8.08 3.66
C GLU A 96 -12.85 -7.69 2.88
N GLN A 97 -12.67 -7.04 1.75
CA GLN A 97 -13.73 -6.82 0.76
C GLN A 97 -13.85 -8.02 -0.18
N VAL A 98 -14.72 -8.97 0.16
CA VAL A 98 -14.96 -10.15 -0.68
C VAL A 98 -15.58 -9.73 -2.02
N ARG A 99 -14.90 -10.09 -3.12
CA ARG A 99 -15.37 -9.85 -4.49
C ARG A 99 -15.45 -11.17 -5.25
N VAL A 100 -16.61 -11.46 -5.86
CA VAL A 100 -16.78 -12.65 -6.70
C VAL A 100 -16.20 -12.38 -8.08
N GLY A 101 -15.09 -13.03 -8.39
CA GLY A 101 -14.43 -12.94 -9.70
C GLY A 101 -15.17 -13.72 -10.78
N LYS A 102 -14.91 -13.38 -12.05
CA LYS A 102 -15.43 -14.11 -13.23
C LYS A 102 -14.58 -15.31 -13.63
N ASN A 103 -13.44 -15.53 -12.98
CA ASN A 103 -12.46 -16.56 -13.33
C ASN A 103 -11.92 -17.29 -12.10
N ASN A 104 -11.19 -18.38 -12.33
CA ASN A 104 -10.65 -19.24 -11.28
C ASN A 104 -9.35 -18.69 -10.64
N ILE A 105 -9.07 -17.39 -10.79
CA ILE A 105 -7.90 -16.78 -10.17
C ILE A 105 -8.30 -16.32 -8.76
N THR A 106 -7.64 -16.87 -7.74
CA THR A 106 -7.80 -16.40 -6.37
C THR A 106 -7.32 -14.95 -6.27
N LYS A 107 -8.23 -14.06 -5.90
CA LYS A 107 -7.96 -12.65 -5.63
C LYS A 107 -8.64 -12.28 -4.32
N ARG A 108 -7.88 -11.64 -3.44
CA ARG A 108 -8.36 -11.10 -2.17
C ARG A 108 -8.16 -9.59 -2.19
N HIS A 109 -9.11 -8.87 -1.62
CA HIS A 109 -9.07 -7.42 -1.51
C HIS A 109 -9.26 -7.06 -0.03
N PHE A 110 -8.32 -6.31 0.50
CA PHE A 110 -8.34 -5.80 1.87
C PHE A 110 -8.37 -4.27 1.81
#